data_AF-A0A2E5HUS7-F1
#
_entry.id   AF-A0A2E5HUS7-F1
#
_cell.length_a   1.000
_cell.length_b   1.000
_cell.length_c   1.000
_cell.angle_alpha   90.00
_cell.angle_beta   90.00
_cell.angle_gamma   90.00
#
_symmetry.space_group_name_H-M   'P 1'
#
loop_
_entity.id
_entity.type
_entity.pdbx_description
1 polymer ?
#
loop_
_entity_poly.entity_id
_entity_poly.type
_entity_poly.pdbx_seq_one_letter_code
_entity_poly.pdbx_strand_id
1 'polypeptide(L)'
;MARSFTYKGIEYKNLTDFYLRNRDPSSHITYPTFYNRVHKLDMDFEDALNSPTLTRGTKLKNSTIFYRTNKDRAAVSEVLFQERVKNGMDHEEALTSPKFDQKNSSQVGSHVVEGVTYPNLPSIAREYGINRNTMFKRYGRGKRGDELVPEKKRKNYVEPIKPIKEVKYKFFIDGVGYESQADACRQYGVNYTTFRHRLIAGWTLRQALGIEKSNDRRKRIIVEGKEYSSVATAARAYNIDVSLVYNRLKQGNHSVDEAFTRPVKDKNRSGITITVEGKEYPSLSAAARAYDLPTRLVQQRISLRGYSIEDAFKTDDQRSKSVVVEGKEYSSISEVARAYGKDPKAIQSQLTDRGRTLEQALGLDLSHLKYAVTYKGKTYPHIPALAKELGFSYAMLHSRIGRGLSIEEAIELGREGIVSEGRYNEEILSRDPELASRDATLYFVSLIFEGKLFYKVGITTRSVEERLENFDFVVEETYQSTLYNCYKMEQELLNLFSEYITTDSSVSDVEGYTEIFELTPDLVKDFRDFMNLTVKENSDN
;
A
#
# COMPACT_ATOMS: atom_id res chain seq x y z
N MET A 1 57.26 25.59 -38.91
CA MET A 1 56.92 25.42 -40.33
C MET A 1 55.76 26.35 -40.66
N ALA A 2 56.04 27.52 -41.23
CA ALA A 2 54.97 28.45 -41.61
C ALA A 2 54.35 27.96 -42.93
N ARG A 3 53.05 27.62 -42.91
CA ARG A 3 52.30 27.25 -44.12
C ARG A 3 52.05 28.52 -44.93
N SER A 4 52.47 28.53 -46.20
CA SER A 4 51.98 29.56 -47.13
C SER A 4 50.47 29.41 -47.30
N PHE A 5 49.79 30.51 -47.54
CA PHE A 5 48.35 30.52 -47.78
C PHE A 5 48.00 31.51 -48.87
N THR A 6 46.93 31.21 -49.59
CA THR A 6 46.44 32.04 -50.70
C THR A 6 45.25 32.86 -50.21
N TYR A 7 45.28 34.17 -50.43
CA TYR A 7 44.17 35.07 -50.13
C TYR A 7 43.92 35.99 -51.31
N LYS A 8 42.66 36.04 -51.78
CA LYS A 8 42.24 36.77 -52.99
C LYS A 8 43.15 36.55 -54.21
N GLY A 9 43.61 35.30 -54.40
CA GLY A 9 44.43 34.90 -55.55
C GLY A 9 45.93 35.21 -55.46
N ILE A 10 46.40 35.79 -54.34
CA ILE A 10 47.83 36.07 -54.10
C ILE A 10 48.35 35.09 -53.05
N GLU A 11 49.51 34.48 -53.30
CA GLU A 11 50.16 33.57 -52.35
C GLU A 11 51.06 34.35 -51.38
N TYR A 12 50.85 34.12 -50.08
CA TYR A 12 51.61 34.73 -48.99
C TYR A 12 52.40 33.67 -48.25
N LYS A 13 53.66 33.98 -47.92
CA LYS A 13 54.54 33.01 -47.26
C LYS A 13 54.11 32.69 -45.83
N ASN A 14 53.52 33.67 -45.13
CA ASN A 14 52.97 33.55 -43.79
C ASN A 14 52.11 34.78 -43.44
N LEU A 15 51.45 34.75 -42.27
CA LEU A 15 50.60 35.85 -41.80
C LEU A 15 51.35 37.17 -41.60
N THR A 16 52.65 37.13 -41.30
CA THR A 16 53.48 38.33 -41.18
C THR A 16 53.67 39.01 -42.53
N ASP A 17 53.94 38.23 -43.57
CA ASP A 17 54.07 38.69 -44.97
C ASP A 17 52.74 39.27 -45.47
N PHE A 18 51.61 38.65 -45.13
CA PHE A 18 50.28 39.18 -45.41
C PHE A 18 50.03 40.54 -44.73
N TYR A 19 50.35 40.65 -43.44
CA TYR A 19 50.17 41.88 -42.68
C TYR A 19 51.03 43.03 -43.21
N LEU A 20 52.31 42.78 -43.51
CA LEU A 20 53.22 43.83 -43.97
C LEU A 20 52.85 44.39 -45.36
N ARG A 21 52.29 43.55 -46.24
CA ARG A 21 51.90 43.97 -47.59
C ARG A 21 50.56 44.69 -47.67
N ASN A 22 49.63 44.35 -46.77
CA ASN A 22 48.25 44.82 -46.85
C ASN A 22 47.87 45.84 -45.76
N ARG A 23 48.78 46.17 -44.84
CA ARG A 23 48.53 47.19 -43.81
C ARG A 23 48.68 48.59 -44.41
N ASP A 24 47.69 49.45 -44.14
CA ASP A 24 47.82 50.89 -44.36
C ASP A 24 48.90 51.49 -43.41
N PRO A 25 49.95 52.17 -43.93
CA PRO A 25 50.97 52.81 -43.11
C PRO A 25 50.44 53.78 -42.05
N SER A 26 49.26 54.36 -42.27
CA SER A 26 48.60 55.28 -41.35
C SER A 26 47.86 54.58 -40.18
N SER A 27 47.59 53.28 -40.30
CA SER A 27 46.87 52.50 -39.28
C SER A 27 47.73 52.23 -38.03
N HIS A 28 47.17 52.48 -36.84
CA HIS A 28 47.84 52.26 -35.55
C HIS A 28 47.78 50.80 -35.05
N ILE A 29 47.26 49.87 -35.85
CA ILE A 29 47.19 48.44 -35.49
C ILE A 29 48.58 47.84 -35.59
N THR A 30 48.97 47.04 -34.59
CA THR A 30 50.27 46.35 -34.56
C THR A 30 50.11 44.87 -34.97
N TYR A 31 51.19 44.25 -35.46
CA TYR A 31 51.15 42.83 -35.88
C TYR A 31 50.66 41.88 -34.77
N PRO A 32 51.08 42.01 -33.49
CA PRO A 32 50.53 41.19 -32.42
C PRO A 32 49.03 41.35 -32.22
N THR A 33 48.49 42.57 -32.44
CA THR A 33 47.05 42.82 -32.37
C THR A 33 46.33 42.13 -33.52
N PHE A 34 46.84 42.25 -34.76
CA PHE A 34 46.32 41.54 -35.93
C PHE A 34 46.36 40.02 -35.75
N TYR A 35 47.48 39.46 -35.32
CA TYR A 35 47.65 38.02 -35.10
C TYR A 35 46.65 37.47 -34.07
N ASN A 36 46.44 38.18 -32.96
CA ASN A 36 45.43 37.78 -31.97
C ASN A 36 44.00 37.89 -32.51
N ARG A 37 43.69 38.86 -33.38
CA ARG A 37 42.36 38.99 -34.00
C ARG A 37 42.05 37.82 -34.91
N VAL A 38 42.99 37.43 -35.76
CA VAL A 38 42.80 36.28 -36.66
C VAL A 38 42.73 34.97 -35.87
N HIS A 39 43.68 34.71 -34.96
CA HIS A 39 43.77 33.38 -34.34
C HIS A 39 42.94 33.19 -33.06
N LYS A 40 42.67 34.25 -32.27
CA LYS A 40 41.92 34.13 -31.01
C LYS A 40 40.48 34.62 -31.11
N LEU A 41 40.18 35.50 -32.07
CA LEU A 41 38.84 36.06 -32.26
C LEU A 41 38.17 35.56 -33.55
N ASP A 42 38.87 34.75 -34.36
CA ASP A 42 38.39 34.14 -35.60
C ASP A 42 37.80 35.16 -36.59
N MET A 43 38.47 36.32 -36.69
CA MET A 43 38.07 37.42 -37.58
C MET A 43 38.67 37.24 -38.99
N ASP A 44 37.93 37.69 -40.02
CA ASP A 44 38.47 37.74 -41.39
C ASP A 44 39.66 38.72 -41.51
N PHE A 45 40.52 38.45 -42.49
CA PHE A 45 41.80 39.15 -42.64
C PHE A 45 41.66 40.66 -42.90
N GLU A 46 40.68 41.09 -43.68
CA GLU A 46 40.45 42.53 -43.95
C GLU A 46 39.88 43.25 -42.72
N ASP A 47 38.95 42.62 -42.01
CA ASP A 47 38.38 43.16 -40.79
C ASP A 47 39.42 43.27 -39.67
N ALA A 48 40.35 42.32 -39.60
CA ALA A 48 41.44 42.31 -38.63
C ALA A 48 42.43 43.48 -38.85
N LEU A 49 42.62 43.95 -40.10
CA LEU A 49 43.50 45.07 -40.46
C LEU A 49 42.88 46.45 -40.29
N ASN A 50 41.55 46.57 -40.40
CA ASN A 50 40.87 47.87 -40.48
C ASN A 50 40.00 48.20 -39.25
N SER A 51 39.67 47.22 -38.39
CA SER A 51 38.79 47.48 -37.24
C SER A 51 39.47 48.27 -36.11
N PRO A 52 38.87 49.36 -35.60
CA PRO A 52 39.36 50.06 -34.41
C PRO A 52 39.27 49.16 -33.15
N THR A 53 40.13 49.43 -32.18
CA THR A 53 40.51 48.56 -31.04
C THR A 53 39.33 47.94 -30.26
N LEU A 54 39.01 46.66 -30.53
CA LEU A 54 38.11 45.85 -29.70
C LEU A 54 38.90 45.19 -28.55
N THR A 55 38.80 45.73 -27.33
CA THR A 55 39.20 45.02 -26.11
C THR A 55 38.08 44.07 -25.67
N ARG A 56 38.47 43.04 -24.89
CA ARG A 56 37.72 41.83 -24.46
C ARG A 56 36.33 42.06 -23.83
N GLY A 57 35.92 43.31 -23.57
CA GLY A 57 34.62 43.70 -23.01
C GLY A 57 33.53 44.07 -24.03
N THR A 58 33.77 43.89 -25.33
CA THR A 58 32.90 44.41 -26.41
C THR A 58 31.80 43.43 -26.86
N LYS A 59 31.96 42.11 -26.67
CA LYS A 59 30.89 41.13 -26.98
C LYS A 59 29.58 41.40 -26.22
N LEU A 60 29.67 41.81 -24.95
CA LEU A 60 28.50 42.14 -24.11
C LEU A 60 27.85 43.49 -24.45
N LYS A 61 28.62 44.45 -24.96
CA LYS A 61 28.08 45.76 -25.38
C LYS A 61 27.29 45.63 -26.68
N ASN A 62 27.75 44.80 -27.62
CA ASN A 62 27.05 44.57 -28.89
C ASN A 62 25.71 43.83 -28.71
N SER A 63 25.64 42.82 -27.83
CA SER A 63 24.38 42.12 -27.55
C SER A 63 23.35 43.03 -26.86
N THR A 64 23.81 43.91 -25.96
CA THR A 64 22.94 44.89 -25.29
C THR A 64 22.36 45.92 -26.27
N ILE A 65 23.16 46.40 -27.22
CA ILE A 65 22.69 47.30 -28.30
C ILE A 65 21.71 46.57 -29.22
N PHE A 66 21.97 45.30 -29.54
CA PHE A 66 21.08 44.46 -30.36
C PHE A 66 19.71 44.25 -29.70
N TYR A 67 19.67 43.98 -28.39
CA TYR A 67 18.41 43.86 -27.64
C TYR A 67 17.62 45.18 -27.60
N ARG A 68 18.31 46.31 -27.40
CA ARG A 68 17.67 47.63 -27.35
C ARG A 68 17.11 48.08 -28.70
N THR A 69 17.79 47.73 -29.79
CA THR A 69 17.35 48.04 -31.16
C THR A 69 16.14 47.17 -31.57
N ASN A 70 16.06 45.95 -31.06
CA ASN A 70 14.97 45.01 -31.34
C ASN A 70 13.99 44.83 -30.16
N LYS A 71 13.89 45.82 -29.28
CA LYS A 71 13.10 45.75 -28.05
C LYS A 71 11.62 45.48 -28.31
N ASP A 72 11.09 46.01 -29.40
CA ASP A 72 9.67 45.86 -29.78
C ASP A 72 9.33 44.42 -30.22
N ARG A 73 10.34 43.62 -30.57
CA ARG A 73 10.21 42.20 -30.95
C ARG A 73 10.64 41.24 -29.85
N ALA A 74 11.15 41.75 -28.73
CA ALA A 74 11.71 40.93 -27.66
C ALA A 74 10.59 40.30 -26.82
N ALA A 75 10.53 38.95 -26.78
CA ALA A 75 9.60 38.21 -25.93
C ALA A 75 10.15 37.97 -24.51
N VAL A 76 11.41 38.33 -24.25
CA VAL A 76 12.14 38.09 -22.99
C VAL A 76 12.84 39.33 -22.47
N SER A 77 13.20 39.36 -21.18
CA SER A 77 13.89 40.50 -20.55
C SER A 77 15.36 40.62 -20.98
N GLU A 78 15.91 41.83 -20.97
CA GLU A 78 17.31 42.15 -21.33
C GLU A 78 18.31 41.28 -20.55
N VAL A 79 18.03 41.03 -19.27
CA VAL A 79 18.85 40.19 -18.39
C VAL A 79 18.86 38.72 -18.85
N LEU A 80 17.68 38.17 -19.18
CA LEU A 80 17.57 36.79 -19.64
C LEU A 80 18.17 36.61 -21.04
N PHE A 81 18.02 37.60 -21.91
CA PHE A 81 18.66 37.64 -23.21
C PHE A 81 20.20 37.62 -23.08
N GLN A 82 20.78 38.46 -22.22
CA GLN A 82 22.22 38.50 -21.97
C GLN A 82 22.74 37.18 -21.40
N GLU A 83 21.99 36.54 -20.50
CA GLU A 83 22.36 35.24 -19.94
C GLU A 83 22.36 34.13 -21.01
N ARG A 84 21.38 34.13 -21.93
CA ARG A 84 21.29 33.17 -23.03
C ARG A 84 22.41 33.33 -24.05
N VAL A 85 22.73 34.57 -24.45
CA VAL A 85 23.85 34.86 -25.35
C VAL A 85 25.18 34.46 -24.68
N LYS A 86 25.32 34.69 -23.37
CA LYS A 86 26.50 34.23 -22.61
C LYS A 86 26.61 32.70 -22.59
N ASN A 87 25.49 31.99 -22.60
CA ASN A 87 25.43 30.53 -22.68
C ASN A 87 25.55 29.98 -24.12
N GLY A 88 25.83 30.84 -25.11
CA GLY A 88 26.13 30.44 -26.49
C GLY A 88 24.94 30.31 -27.43
N MET A 89 23.75 30.78 -27.02
CA MET A 89 22.57 30.84 -27.89
C MET A 89 22.67 31.99 -28.90
N ASP A 90 22.14 31.80 -30.11
CA ASP A 90 22.16 32.83 -31.15
C ASP A 90 21.30 34.05 -30.78
N HIS A 91 21.63 35.23 -31.32
CA HIS A 91 21.02 36.50 -30.93
C HIS A 91 19.53 36.59 -31.32
N GLU A 92 19.12 36.02 -32.46
CA GLU A 92 17.70 36.00 -32.85
C GLU A 92 16.90 34.97 -32.04
N GLU A 93 17.50 33.79 -31.81
CA GLU A 93 16.88 32.71 -31.03
C GLU A 93 16.74 33.09 -29.54
N ALA A 94 17.71 33.83 -29.00
CA ALA A 94 17.68 34.30 -27.62
C ALA A 94 16.59 35.36 -27.35
N LEU A 95 16.20 36.16 -28.36
CA LEU A 95 15.14 37.17 -28.27
C LEU A 95 13.72 36.58 -28.23
N THR A 96 13.50 35.48 -28.95
CA THR A 96 12.16 34.94 -29.22
C THR A 96 11.84 33.66 -28.43
N SER A 97 12.86 32.94 -27.94
CA SER A 97 12.67 31.69 -27.20
C SER A 97 11.92 31.88 -25.86
N PRO A 98 10.85 31.11 -25.58
CA PRO A 98 10.10 31.20 -24.33
C PRO A 98 10.95 30.77 -23.12
N LYS A 99 10.58 31.25 -21.92
CA LYS A 99 11.28 30.92 -20.67
C LYS A 99 11.07 29.44 -20.33
N PHE A 100 12.13 28.64 -20.37
CA PHE A 100 12.10 27.27 -19.82
C PHE A 100 12.17 27.32 -18.29
N ASP A 101 11.13 26.85 -17.62
CA ASP A 101 11.10 26.72 -16.16
C ASP A 101 12.11 25.67 -15.68
N GLN A 102 13.19 26.14 -15.06
CA GLN A 102 14.21 25.27 -14.44
C GLN A 102 13.66 24.36 -13.32
N LYS A 103 12.43 24.60 -12.83
CA LYS A 103 11.74 23.70 -11.87
C LYS A 103 11.42 22.30 -12.44
N ASN A 104 11.56 22.07 -13.75
CA ASN A 104 11.22 20.80 -14.41
C ASN A 104 12.40 20.08 -15.08
N SER A 105 13.67 20.45 -14.83
CA SER A 105 14.79 19.63 -15.26
C SER A 105 14.82 18.33 -14.45
N SER A 106 14.39 17.21 -15.04
CA SER A 106 14.65 15.90 -14.44
C SER A 106 16.15 15.61 -14.53
N GLN A 107 16.74 15.06 -13.46
CA GLN A 107 18.12 14.52 -13.47
C GLN A 107 18.33 13.45 -14.57
N VAL A 108 17.23 12.84 -15.01
CA VAL A 108 17.19 11.88 -16.10
C VAL A 108 16.97 12.68 -17.38
N GLY A 109 17.96 12.68 -18.27
CA GLY A 109 18.01 13.51 -19.48
C GLY A 109 16.94 13.20 -20.54
N SER A 110 17.30 13.33 -21.81
CA SER A 110 16.37 13.08 -22.92
C SER A 110 16.10 11.59 -23.13
N HIS A 111 14.91 11.28 -23.64
CA HIS A 111 14.47 9.91 -23.92
C HIS A 111 13.70 9.86 -25.24
N VAL A 112 13.89 8.77 -25.99
CA VAL A 112 13.18 8.52 -27.25
C VAL A 112 12.00 7.59 -26.97
N VAL A 113 10.80 7.95 -27.41
CA VAL A 113 9.57 7.13 -27.33
C VAL A 113 8.82 7.25 -28.65
N GLU A 114 8.51 6.11 -29.28
CA GLU A 114 7.91 6.00 -30.63
C GLU A 114 8.66 6.85 -31.67
N GLY A 115 10.00 6.88 -31.58
CA GLY A 115 10.87 7.65 -32.48
C GLY A 115 10.93 9.16 -32.22
N VAL A 116 10.18 9.68 -31.24
CA VAL A 116 10.21 11.10 -30.85
C VAL A 116 11.11 11.30 -29.64
N THR A 117 12.06 12.23 -29.75
CA THR A 117 12.96 12.60 -28.66
C THR A 117 12.32 13.62 -27.74
N TYR A 118 12.09 13.23 -26.49
CA TYR A 118 11.54 14.08 -25.45
C TYR A 118 12.64 14.55 -24.50
N PRO A 119 12.65 15.82 -24.07
CA PRO A 119 13.71 16.38 -23.23
C PRO A 119 13.70 15.83 -21.79
N ASN A 120 12.56 15.34 -21.30
CA ASN A 120 12.42 14.84 -19.94
C ASN A 120 11.21 13.90 -19.77
N LEU A 121 11.22 13.06 -18.72
CA LEU A 121 10.11 12.13 -18.42
C LEU A 121 8.74 12.83 -18.26
N PRO A 122 8.61 14.02 -17.63
CA PRO A 122 7.34 14.75 -17.56
C PRO A 122 6.75 15.16 -18.91
N SER A 123 7.58 15.46 -19.91
CA SER A 123 7.09 15.83 -21.25
C SER A 123 6.41 14.64 -21.95
N ILE A 124 6.98 13.44 -21.83
CA ILE A 124 6.35 12.19 -22.28
C ILE A 124 5.04 11.96 -21.53
N ALA A 125 5.04 12.17 -20.21
CA ALA A 125 3.84 12.01 -19.38
C ALA A 125 2.68 12.90 -19.86
N ARG A 126 2.98 14.15 -20.24
CA ARG A 126 1.99 15.10 -20.75
C ARG A 126 1.44 14.68 -22.10
N GLU A 127 2.31 14.31 -23.03
CA GLU A 127 1.93 13.95 -24.40
C GLU A 127 1.03 12.71 -24.45
N TYR A 128 1.36 11.68 -23.67
CA TYR A 128 0.61 10.42 -23.65
C TYR A 128 -0.52 10.40 -22.59
N GLY A 129 -0.76 11.51 -21.90
CA GLY A 129 -1.80 11.63 -20.88
C GLY A 129 -1.59 10.68 -19.69
N ILE A 130 -0.33 10.42 -19.32
CA ILE A 130 0.06 9.52 -18.22
C ILE A 130 0.42 10.37 -16.99
N ASN A 131 0.05 9.91 -15.80
CA ASN A 131 0.47 10.57 -14.56
C ASN A 131 2.01 10.57 -14.46
N ARG A 132 2.61 11.75 -14.18
CA ARG A 132 4.05 11.95 -13.95
C ARG A 132 4.63 10.88 -13.03
N ASN A 133 4.00 10.58 -11.89
CA ASN A 133 4.49 9.58 -10.94
C ASN A 133 4.50 8.16 -11.52
N THR A 134 3.53 7.82 -12.37
CA THR A 134 3.51 6.54 -13.08
C THR A 134 4.70 6.42 -14.02
N MET A 135 5.05 7.50 -14.74
CA MET A 135 6.22 7.52 -15.61
C MET A 135 7.52 7.35 -14.83
N PHE A 136 7.70 8.05 -13.70
CA PHE A 136 8.88 7.86 -12.85
C PHE A 136 8.96 6.45 -12.26
N LYS A 137 7.83 5.86 -11.83
CA LYS A 137 7.79 4.46 -11.35
C LYS A 137 8.15 3.45 -12.44
N ARG A 138 7.65 3.63 -13.66
CA ARG A 138 7.98 2.77 -14.80
C ARG A 138 9.46 2.88 -15.15
N TYR A 139 10.01 4.10 -15.15
CA TYR A 139 11.43 4.34 -15.34
C TYR A 139 12.29 3.69 -14.23
N GLY A 140 11.87 3.81 -12.96
CA GLY A 140 12.56 3.19 -11.83
C GLY A 140 12.57 1.66 -11.88
N ARG A 141 11.57 1.04 -12.52
CA ARG A 141 11.50 -0.41 -12.79
C ARG A 141 12.33 -0.86 -13.99
N GLY A 142 13.19 0.01 -14.53
CA GLY A 142 14.06 -0.32 -15.66
C GLY A 142 13.40 -0.20 -17.04
N LYS A 143 12.13 0.23 -17.14
CA LYS A 143 11.48 0.42 -18.45
C LYS A 143 12.09 1.61 -19.19
N ARG A 144 12.40 1.43 -20.47
CA ARG A 144 13.04 2.42 -21.37
C ARG A 144 12.34 2.42 -22.72
N GLY A 145 12.57 3.47 -23.51
CA GLY A 145 11.99 3.58 -24.85
C GLY A 145 10.46 3.49 -24.83
N ASP A 146 9.90 2.74 -25.78
CA ASP A 146 8.47 2.56 -25.97
C ASP A 146 7.80 1.82 -24.79
N GLU A 147 8.56 1.02 -24.04
CA GLU A 147 8.05 0.34 -22.84
C GLU A 147 7.70 1.29 -21.70
N LEU A 148 8.23 2.51 -21.76
CA LEU A 148 7.94 3.54 -20.79
C LEU A 148 6.47 3.95 -20.81
N VAL A 149 5.85 3.92 -22.00
CA VAL A 149 4.42 4.16 -22.21
C VAL A 149 3.67 2.81 -22.21
N PRO A 150 2.57 2.65 -21.43
CA PRO A 150 1.74 1.46 -21.48
C PRO A 150 1.23 1.20 -22.90
N GLU A 151 1.20 -0.07 -23.33
CA GLU A 151 0.80 -0.46 -24.70
C GLU A 151 -0.52 0.20 -25.14
N LYS A 152 -1.56 0.13 -24.30
CA LYS A 152 -2.88 0.74 -24.57
C LYS A 152 -2.88 2.26 -24.74
N LYS A 153 -1.78 2.94 -24.38
CA LYS A 153 -1.61 4.39 -24.45
C LYS A 153 -0.64 4.80 -25.56
N ARG A 154 0.02 3.85 -26.24
CA ARG A 154 0.90 4.12 -27.39
C ARG A 154 0.07 4.63 -28.57
N LYS A 155 0.63 5.53 -29.38
CA LYS A 155 -0.07 6.08 -30.55
C LYS A 155 -0.27 5.02 -31.62
N ASN A 156 0.65 4.05 -31.68
CA ASN A 156 0.61 2.94 -32.64
C ASN A 156 -0.23 1.73 -32.18
N TYR A 157 -0.96 1.83 -31.08
CA TYR A 157 -1.73 0.72 -30.54
C TYR A 157 -3.06 0.53 -31.28
N VAL A 158 -3.24 -0.64 -31.87
CA VAL A 158 -4.52 -1.12 -32.39
C VAL A 158 -5.03 -2.20 -31.43
N GLU A 159 -6.24 -2.03 -30.90
CA GLU A 159 -6.85 -3.07 -30.06
C GLU A 159 -7.01 -4.35 -30.88
N PRO A 160 -6.51 -5.50 -30.41
CA PRO A 160 -6.76 -6.76 -31.09
C PRO A 160 -8.27 -7.02 -31.13
N ILE A 161 -8.77 -7.49 -32.28
CA ILE A 161 -10.18 -7.85 -32.46
C ILE A 161 -10.48 -8.96 -31.44
N LYS A 162 -11.26 -8.61 -30.40
CA LYS A 162 -11.68 -9.60 -29.40
C LYS A 162 -12.63 -10.57 -30.08
N PRO A 163 -12.46 -11.90 -29.91
CA PRO A 163 -13.40 -12.86 -30.44
C PRO A 163 -14.80 -12.56 -29.90
N ILE A 164 -15.80 -12.59 -30.79
CA ILE A 164 -17.21 -12.37 -30.43
C ILE A 164 -17.60 -13.49 -29.46
N LYS A 165 -17.78 -13.13 -28.19
CA LYS A 165 -18.15 -14.10 -27.15
C LYS A 165 -19.61 -14.50 -27.36
N GLU A 166 -19.86 -15.78 -27.64
CA GLU A 166 -21.24 -16.29 -27.67
C GLU A 166 -21.91 -16.09 -26.31
N VAL A 167 -23.03 -15.36 -26.32
CA VAL A 167 -23.79 -15.03 -25.12
C VAL A 167 -24.62 -16.26 -24.71
N LYS A 168 -24.09 -17.08 -23.80
CA LYS A 168 -24.85 -18.17 -23.17
C LYS A 168 -25.77 -17.57 -22.09
N TYR A 169 -27.06 -17.42 -22.40
CA TYR A 169 -28.07 -16.98 -21.43
C TYR A 169 -28.23 -18.03 -20.32
N LYS A 170 -28.01 -17.64 -19.07
CA LYS A 170 -28.12 -18.53 -17.89
C LYS A 170 -29.41 -18.33 -17.11
N PHE A 171 -30.12 -17.24 -17.35
CA PHE A 171 -31.26 -16.84 -16.54
C PHE A 171 -32.40 -16.38 -17.43
N PHE A 172 -33.58 -16.96 -17.24
CA PHE A 172 -34.75 -16.64 -18.06
C PHE A 172 -35.87 -16.08 -17.18
N ILE A 173 -36.47 -14.97 -17.63
CA ILE A 173 -37.66 -14.39 -17.03
C ILE A 173 -38.66 -14.20 -18.15
N ASP A 174 -39.82 -14.86 -18.06
CA ASP A 174 -40.94 -14.71 -19.00
C ASP A 174 -40.57 -14.92 -20.49
N GLY A 175 -39.64 -15.84 -20.76
CA GLY A 175 -39.18 -16.14 -22.12
C GLY A 175 -38.05 -15.24 -22.63
N VAL A 176 -37.64 -14.22 -21.86
CA VAL A 176 -36.46 -13.39 -22.16
C VAL A 176 -35.25 -13.98 -21.44
N GLY A 177 -34.18 -14.26 -22.20
CA GLY A 177 -32.90 -14.77 -21.69
C GLY A 177 -31.95 -13.63 -21.30
N TYR A 178 -31.27 -13.79 -20.16
CA TYR A 178 -30.28 -12.86 -19.63
C TYR A 178 -28.98 -13.61 -19.32
N GLU A 179 -27.86 -12.91 -19.45
CA GLU A 179 -26.53 -13.46 -19.15
C GLU A 179 -26.39 -13.90 -17.68
N SER A 180 -27.04 -13.15 -16.79
CA SER A 180 -27.05 -13.40 -15.35
C SER A 180 -28.23 -12.71 -14.68
N GLN A 181 -28.51 -13.09 -13.43
CA GLN A 181 -29.47 -12.37 -12.58
C GLN A 181 -29.12 -10.89 -12.43
N ALA A 182 -27.82 -10.56 -12.35
CA ALA A 182 -27.36 -9.17 -12.27
C ALA A 182 -27.62 -8.40 -13.57
N ASP A 183 -27.52 -9.09 -14.71
CA ASP A 183 -27.84 -8.47 -16.01
C ASP A 183 -29.34 -8.16 -16.14
N ALA A 184 -30.20 -9.12 -15.76
CA ALA A 184 -31.64 -8.87 -15.65
C ALA A 184 -31.92 -7.67 -14.73
N CYS A 185 -31.29 -7.62 -13.55
CA CYS A 185 -31.43 -6.49 -12.62
C CYS A 185 -31.03 -5.16 -13.27
N ARG A 186 -29.94 -5.10 -14.05
CA ARG A 186 -29.52 -3.90 -14.77
C ARG A 186 -30.54 -3.46 -15.81
N GLN A 187 -31.06 -4.40 -16.60
CA GLN A 187 -32.04 -4.09 -17.64
C GLN A 187 -33.36 -3.54 -17.05
N TYR A 188 -33.80 -4.08 -15.92
CA TYR A 188 -35.00 -3.61 -15.20
C TYR A 188 -34.73 -2.43 -14.24
N GLY A 189 -33.49 -1.93 -14.16
CA GLY A 189 -33.14 -0.79 -13.30
C GLY A 189 -33.22 -1.08 -11.79
N VAL A 190 -33.09 -2.34 -11.37
CA VAL A 190 -33.09 -2.76 -9.97
C VAL A 190 -31.67 -3.06 -9.49
N ASN A 191 -31.33 -2.64 -8.28
CA ASN A 191 -30.05 -3.01 -7.69
C ASN A 191 -30.03 -4.51 -7.36
N TYR A 192 -28.98 -5.23 -7.78
CA TYR A 192 -28.84 -6.68 -7.56
C TYR A 192 -28.95 -7.08 -6.08
N THR A 193 -28.40 -6.28 -5.17
CA THR A 193 -28.52 -6.54 -3.72
C THR A 193 -29.97 -6.47 -3.27
N THR A 194 -30.72 -5.47 -3.76
CA THR A 194 -32.16 -5.33 -3.47
C THR A 194 -32.95 -6.50 -4.04
N PHE A 195 -32.68 -6.92 -5.28
CA PHE A 195 -33.29 -8.09 -5.89
C PHE A 195 -33.04 -9.36 -5.06
N ARG A 196 -31.79 -9.61 -4.64
CA ARG A 196 -31.43 -10.75 -3.78
C ARG A 196 -32.16 -10.71 -2.43
N HIS A 197 -32.22 -9.55 -1.77
CA HIS A 197 -32.94 -9.39 -0.51
C HIS A 197 -34.44 -9.66 -0.67
N ARG A 198 -35.05 -9.25 -1.79
CA ARG A 198 -36.46 -9.53 -2.10
C ARG A 198 -36.70 -11.03 -2.30
N LEU A 199 -35.81 -11.73 -3.02
CA LEU A 199 -35.89 -13.19 -3.16
C LEU A 199 -35.78 -13.92 -1.81
N ILE A 200 -34.83 -13.53 -0.96
CA ILE A 200 -34.68 -14.10 0.40
C ILE A 200 -35.94 -13.84 1.26
N ALA A 201 -36.57 -12.67 1.08
CA ALA A 201 -37.84 -12.33 1.73
C ALA A 201 -39.07 -13.09 1.16
N GLY A 202 -38.86 -13.99 0.20
CA GLY A 202 -39.89 -14.84 -0.41
C GLY A 202 -40.72 -14.15 -1.49
N TRP A 203 -40.16 -13.15 -2.17
CA TRP A 203 -40.84 -12.49 -3.30
C TRP A 203 -40.66 -13.33 -4.57
N THR A 204 -41.64 -13.27 -5.48
CA THR A 204 -41.50 -13.90 -6.81
C THR A 204 -40.43 -13.17 -7.63
N LEU A 205 -39.87 -13.82 -8.67
CA LEU A 205 -38.88 -13.18 -9.55
C LEU A 205 -39.41 -11.85 -10.14
N ARG A 206 -40.67 -11.83 -10.58
CA ARG A 206 -41.33 -10.63 -11.13
C ARG A 206 -41.45 -9.50 -10.11
N GLN A 207 -41.87 -9.82 -8.89
CA GLN A 207 -41.94 -8.84 -7.79
C GLN A 207 -40.54 -8.35 -7.39
N ALA A 208 -39.56 -9.25 -7.37
CA ALA A 208 -38.18 -8.93 -7.01
C ALA A 208 -37.55 -7.94 -8.01
N LEU A 209 -37.87 -8.08 -9.30
CA LEU A 209 -37.47 -7.15 -10.38
C LEU A 209 -38.34 -5.90 -10.46
N GLY A 210 -39.36 -5.76 -9.61
CA GLY A 210 -40.24 -4.59 -9.58
C GLY A 210 -41.25 -4.52 -10.72
N ILE A 211 -41.44 -5.62 -11.47
CA ILE A 211 -42.44 -5.72 -12.54
C ILE A 211 -43.85 -5.76 -11.94
N GLU A 212 -44.01 -6.47 -10.83
CA GLU A 212 -45.26 -6.55 -10.08
C GLU A 212 -45.17 -5.74 -8.78
N LYS A 213 -46.26 -5.05 -8.42
CA LYS A 213 -46.37 -4.37 -7.12
C LYS A 213 -46.40 -5.41 -6.00
N SER A 214 -45.55 -5.20 -4.99
CA SER A 214 -45.46 -6.09 -3.84
C SER A 214 -46.74 -6.10 -3.01
N ASN A 215 -46.98 -7.21 -2.29
CA ASN A 215 -47.96 -7.21 -1.21
C ASN A 215 -47.45 -6.31 -0.08
N ASP A 216 -48.25 -5.31 0.33
CA ASP A 216 -47.83 -4.33 1.34
C ASP A 216 -47.75 -5.02 2.71
N ARG A 217 -46.59 -5.61 3.04
CA ARG A 217 -46.31 -6.26 4.33
C ARG A 217 -46.03 -5.27 5.46
N ARG A 218 -46.42 -4.00 5.32
CA ARG A 218 -46.23 -3.01 6.39
C ARG A 218 -46.97 -3.48 7.64
N LYS A 219 -46.21 -3.63 8.74
CA LYS A 219 -46.78 -3.96 10.04
C LYS A 219 -47.68 -2.80 10.48
N ARG A 220 -48.98 -3.05 10.42
CA ARG A 220 -49.97 -2.15 11.01
C ARG A 220 -49.80 -2.16 12.52
N ILE A 221 -50.00 -1.01 13.14
CA ILE A 221 -49.89 -0.86 14.58
C ILE A 221 -51.15 -0.20 15.11
N ILE A 222 -51.56 -0.59 16.30
CA ILE A 222 -52.66 0.03 17.03
C ILE A 222 -52.04 0.86 18.13
N VAL A 223 -52.35 2.15 18.18
CA VAL A 223 -51.93 3.08 19.24
C VAL A 223 -53.18 3.70 19.83
N GLU A 224 -53.44 3.47 21.12
CA GLU A 224 -54.63 3.92 21.85
C GLU A 224 -55.96 3.61 21.12
N GLY A 225 -56.05 2.42 20.52
CA GLY A 225 -57.24 1.98 19.78
C GLY A 225 -57.38 2.55 18.35
N LYS A 226 -56.45 3.39 17.88
CA LYS A 226 -56.39 3.85 16.48
C LYS A 226 -55.42 3.01 15.67
N GLU A 227 -55.87 2.49 14.53
CA GLU A 227 -55.04 1.68 13.62
C GLU A 227 -54.26 2.59 12.66
N TYR A 228 -52.94 2.40 12.59
CA TYR A 228 -52.05 3.11 11.68
C TYR A 228 -51.32 2.13 10.76
N SER A 229 -51.09 2.55 9.51
CA SER A 229 -50.39 1.75 8.49
C SER A 229 -48.92 1.45 8.81
N SER A 230 -48.29 2.23 9.69
CA SER A 230 -46.91 2.08 10.12
C SER A 230 -46.62 2.88 11.40
N VAL A 231 -45.53 2.52 12.08
CA VAL A 231 -44.95 3.30 13.20
C VAL A 231 -44.71 4.75 12.79
N ALA A 232 -44.21 4.99 11.56
CA ALA A 232 -43.93 6.33 11.08
C ALA A 232 -45.20 7.17 10.90
N THR A 233 -46.29 6.56 10.40
CA THR A 233 -47.57 7.28 10.28
C THR A 233 -48.18 7.60 11.63
N ALA A 234 -48.09 6.70 12.61
CA ALA A 234 -48.52 7.00 13.98
C ALA A 234 -47.66 8.12 14.61
N ALA A 235 -46.33 8.03 14.48
CA ALA A 235 -45.42 9.03 15.06
C ALA A 235 -45.70 10.45 14.53
N ARG A 236 -46.02 10.58 13.24
CA ARG A 236 -46.45 11.86 12.65
C ARG A 236 -47.79 12.35 13.20
N ALA A 237 -48.77 11.46 13.37
CA ALA A 237 -50.08 11.82 13.93
C ALA A 237 -49.98 12.33 15.37
N TYR A 238 -49.08 11.75 16.17
CA TYR A 238 -48.79 12.17 17.54
C TYR A 238 -47.73 13.29 17.64
N ASN A 239 -47.18 13.75 16.51
CA ASN A 239 -46.11 14.76 16.43
C ASN A 239 -44.85 14.41 17.26
N ILE A 240 -44.39 13.17 17.16
CA ILE A 240 -43.22 12.66 17.88
C ILE A 240 -42.17 12.20 16.89
N ASP A 241 -40.90 12.37 17.27
CA ASP A 241 -39.78 11.86 16.49
C ASP A 241 -39.84 10.33 16.32
N VAL A 242 -39.78 9.89 15.07
CA VAL A 242 -39.89 8.47 14.70
C VAL A 242 -38.77 7.64 15.32
N SER A 243 -37.56 8.22 15.44
CA SER A 243 -36.40 7.54 16.02
C SER A 243 -36.56 7.33 17.53
N LEU A 244 -37.13 8.31 18.23
CA LEU A 244 -37.46 8.17 19.66
C LEU A 244 -38.40 7.00 19.90
N VAL A 245 -39.48 6.89 19.11
CA VAL A 245 -40.44 5.78 19.21
C VAL A 245 -39.76 4.44 18.92
N TYR A 246 -38.95 4.36 17.86
CA TYR A 246 -38.18 3.14 17.56
C TYR A 246 -37.24 2.74 18.69
N ASN A 247 -36.55 3.70 19.30
CA ASN A 247 -35.65 3.44 20.42
C ASN A 247 -36.41 2.93 21.64
N ARG A 248 -37.56 3.52 21.96
CA ARG A 248 -38.45 3.06 23.04
C ARG A 248 -38.92 1.62 22.80
N LEU A 249 -39.44 1.33 21.61
CA LEU A 249 -39.89 -0.01 21.22
C LEU A 249 -38.74 -1.04 21.20
N LYS A 250 -37.54 -0.64 20.74
CA LYS A 250 -36.37 -1.52 20.67
C LYS A 250 -35.79 -1.84 22.06
N GLN A 251 -35.84 -0.90 22.98
CA GLN A 251 -35.38 -1.10 24.36
C GLN A 251 -36.31 -2.04 25.15
N GLY A 252 -37.54 -2.26 24.68
CA GLY A 252 -38.47 -3.25 25.26
C GLY A 252 -39.12 -2.84 26.59
N ASN A 253 -38.85 -1.61 27.07
CA ASN A 253 -39.30 -1.12 28.38
C ASN A 253 -40.57 -0.26 28.33
N HIS A 254 -41.20 -0.15 27.15
CA HIS A 254 -42.40 0.63 26.92
C HIS A 254 -43.41 -0.21 26.15
N SER A 255 -44.68 -0.12 26.53
CA SER A 255 -45.77 -0.61 25.68
C SER A 255 -45.83 0.21 24.38
N VAL A 256 -46.56 -0.31 23.37
CA VAL A 256 -46.76 0.44 22.12
C VAL A 256 -47.36 1.81 22.41
N ASP A 257 -48.40 1.88 23.25
CA ASP A 257 -49.05 3.14 23.61
C ASP A 257 -48.13 4.07 24.42
N GLU A 258 -47.37 3.53 25.39
CA GLU A 258 -46.40 4.32 26.16
C GLU A 258 -45.28 4.89 25.29
N ALA A 259 -44.90 4.18 24.23
CA ALA A 259 -43.87 4.65 23.32
C ALA A 259 -44.28 5.95 22.62
N PHE A 260 -45.58 6.16 22.38
CA PHE A 260 -46.14 7.38 21.79
C PHE A 260 -46.66 8.39 22.81
N THR A 261 -47.05 8.01 24.02
CA THR A 261 -47.67 8.98 24.96
C THR A 261 -46.68 9.56 25.95
N ARG A 262 -45.59 8.86 26.26
CA ARG A 262 -44.67 9.28 27.30
C ARG A 262 -43.97 10.59 26.92
N PRO A 263 -44.03 11.64 27.79
CA PRO A 263 -43.40 12.91 27.50
C PRO A 263 -41.90 12.75 27.29
N VAL A 264 -41.35 13.51 26.34
CA VAL A 264 -39.91 13.56 26.11
C VAL A 264 -39.28 14.19 27.35
N LYS A 265 -38.39 13.48 28.06
CA LYS A 265 -37.61 14.09 29.14
C LYS A 265 -36.75 15.20 28.51
N ASP A 266 -36.92 16.43 28.97
CA ASP A 266 -36.03 17.52 28.58
C ASP A 266 -34.60 17.11 28.89
N LYS A 267 -33.72 17.18 27.88
CA LYS A 267 -32.30 16.81 28.00
C LYS A 267 -31.53 17.70 28.99
N ASN A 268 -32.17 18.73 29.56
CA ASN A 268 -31.54 19.83 30.30
C ASN A 268 -31.81 19.87 31.82
N ARG A 269 -32.33 18.82 32.46
CA ARG A 269 -32.63 18.86 33.91
C ARG A 269 -32.04 17.73 34.75
N SER A 270 -30.77 17.46 34.53
CA SER A 270 -29.92 16.90 35.60
C SER A 270 -28.65 17.72 35.70
N GLY A 271 -28.80 19.03 35.95
CA GLY A 271 -27.70 19.81 36.47
C GLY A 271 -27.38 19.24 37.84
N ILE A 272 -26.27 18.49 37.94
CA ILE A 272 -25.71 18.11 39.23
C ILE A 272 -25.52 19.42 39.99
N THR A 273 -26.23 19.58 41.11
CA THR A 273 -26.07 20.73 41.98
C THR A 273 -24.71 20.63 42.63
N ILE A 274 -23.92 21.70 42.51
CA ILE A 274 -22.53 21.73 42.97
C ILE A 274 -22.45 22.74 44.10
N THR A 275 -22.00 22.26 45.25
CA THR A 275 -21.71 23.12 46.40
C THR A 275 -20.25 23.53 46.34
N VAL A 276 -20.00 24.84 46.34
CA VAL A 276 -18.65 25.41 46.41
C VAL A 276 -18.66 26.40 47.57
N GLU A 277 -17.82 26.16 48.59
CA GLU A 277 -17.68 27.01 49.80
C GLU A 277 -19.02 27.34 50.48
N GLY A 278 -19.93 26.35 50.55
CA GLY A 278 -21.24 26.50 51.20
C GLY A 278 -22.31 27.21 50.36
N LYS A 279 -22.01 27.61 49.11
CA LYS A 279 -23.01 28.11 48.14
C LYS A 279 -23.38 27.01 47.15
N GLU A 280 -24.68 26.77 46.97
CA GLU A 280 -25.19 25.80 46.00
C GLU A 280 -25.39 26.45 44.63
N TYR A 281 -24.84 25.82 43.60
CA TYR A 281 -25.01 26.24 42.21
C TYR A 281 -25.73 25.16 41.41
N PRO A 282 -26.61 25.55 40.46
CA PRO A 282 -27.38 24.59 39.66
C PRO A 282 -26.51 23.83 38.63
N SER A 283 -25.29 24.29 38.37
CA SER A 283 -24.33 23.62 37.48
C SER A 283 -22.90 24.11 37.70
N LEU A 284 -21.93 23.34 37.21
CA LEU A 284 -20.52 23.74 37.16
C LEU A 284 -20.31 25.05 36.40
N SER A 285 -21.07 25.28 35.34
CA SER A 285 -21.03 26.53 34.56
C SER A 285 -21.61 27.72 35.31
N ALA A 286 -22.60 27.51 36.18
CA ALA A 286 -23.13 28.56 37.05
C ALA A 286 -22.14 28.93 38.15
N ALA A 287 -21.52 27.92 38.78
CA ALA A 287 -20.44 28.13 39.76
C ALA A 287 -19.24 28.84 39.11
N ALA A 288 -18.77 28.37 37.95
CA ALA A 288 -17.64 28.98 37.24
C ALA A 288 -17.87 30.46 36.90
N ARG A 289 -19.10 30.83 36.50
CA ARG A 289 -19.47 32.23 36.25
C ARG A 289 -19.49 33.08 37.52
N ALA A 290 -19.92 32.52 38.65
CA ALA A 290 -19.98 33.25 39.93
C ALA A 290 -18.59 33.57 40.49
N TYR A 291 -17.61 32.70 40.24
CA TYR A 291 -16.20 32.87 40.63
C TYR A 291 -15.34 33.52 39.53
N ASP A 292 -15.96 34.01 38.44
CA ASP A 292 -15.28 34.61 37.26
C ASP A 292 -14.17 33.73 36.66
N LEU A 293 -14.38 32.41 36.67
CA LEU A 293 -13.46 31.42 36.11
C LEU A 293 -14.00 30.85 34.79
N PRO A 294 -13.14 30.61 33.79
CA PRO A 294 -13.56 29.89 32.58
C PRO A 294 -14.05 28.49 32.93
N THR A 295 -15.27 28.12 32.53
CA THR A 295 -15.83 26.78 32.81
C THR A 295 -14.91 25.65 32.36
N ARG A 296 -14.25 25.82 31.21
CA ARG A 296 -13.27 24.86 30.68
C ARG A 296 -12.07 24.67 31.60
N LEU A 297 -11.60 25.72 32.27
CA LEU A 297 -10.47 25.65 33.21
C LEU A 297 -10.86 24.82 34.43
N VAL A 298 -12.02 25.10 35.02
CA VAL A 298 -12.55 24.35 36.17
C VAL A 298 -12.77 22.88 35.80
N GLN A 299 -13.37 22.62 34.63
CA GLN A 299 -13.57 21.25 34.13
C GLN A 299 -12.23 20.53 33.93
N GLN A 300 -11.22 21.19 33.37
CA GLN A 300 -9.88 20.64 33.22
C GLN A 300 -9.20 20.36 34.57
N ARG A 301 -9.38 21.22 35.57
CA ARG A 301 -8.85 20.99 36.93
C ARG A 301 -9.47 19.74 37.56
N ILE A 302 -10.79 19.57 37.44
CA ILE A 302 -11.50 18.41 37.97
C ILE A 302 -11.16 17.14 37.19
N SER A 303 -11.29 17.17 35.85
CA SER A 303 -11.19 15.96 35.01
C SER A 303 -9.77 15.56 34.64
N LEU A 304 -8.90 16.54 34.32
CA LEU A 304 -7.53 16.25 33.84
C LEU A 304 -6.49 16.33 34.95
N ARG A 305 -6.75 17.09 36.02
CA ARG A 305 -5.81 17.28 37.13
C ARG A 305 -6.27 16.67 38.46
N GLY A 306 -7.52 16.17 38.54
CA GLY A 306 -8.04 15.47 39.72
C GLY A 306 -8.24 16.36 40.94
N TYR A 307 -8.49 17.66 40.75
CA TYR A 307 -8.75 18.58 41.86
C TYR A 307 -10.12 18.26 42.48
N SER A 308 -10.24 18.44 43.80
CA SER A 308 -11.55 18.47 44.45
C SER A 308 -12.38 19.61 43.85
N ILE A 309 -13.71 19.51 43.96
CA ILE A 309 -14.61 20.55 43.44
C ILE A 309 -14.22 21.90 44.04
N GLU A 310 -13.95 21.98 45.35
CA GLU A 310 -13.57 23.22 46.05
C GLU A 310 -12.20 23.75 45.60
N ASP A 311 -11.20 22.87 45.49
CA ASP A 311 -9.85 23.28 45.08
C ASP A 311 -9.79 23.70 43.61
N ALA A 312 -10.72 23.23 42.78
CA ALA A 312 -10.81 23.66 41.39
C ALA A 312 -11.17 25.16 41.26
N PHE A 313 -11.79 25.77 42.28
CA PHE A 313 -12.16 27.19 42.31
C PHE A 313 -11.16 28.07 43.07
N LYS A 314 -10.22 27.50 43.85
CA LYS A 314 -9.18 28.30 44.54
C LYS A 314 -8.14 28.84 43.57
N THR A 315 -7.75 30.10 43.77
CA THR A 315 -6.80 30.84 42.93
C THR A 315 -5.43 30.87 43.60
N ASP A 316 -4.77 29.72 43.70
CA ASP A 316 -3.31 29.64 43.80
C ASP A 316 -2.89 28.18 43.62
N ASP A 317 -2.33 27.86 42.44
CA ASP A 317 -0.98 27.32 42.35
C ASP A 317 -0.70 26.97 40.87
N GLN A 318 0.30 27.62 40.29
CA GLN A 318 0.90 27.17 39.04
C GLN A 318 1.81 25.95 39.22
N ARG A 319 1.88 25.38 40.43
CA ARG A 319 2.70 24.20 40.68
C ARG A 319 1.97 22.95 40.25
N SER A 320 2.52 22.30 39.23
CA SER A 320 2.23 20.91 38.92
C SER A 320 2.39 20.08 40.19
N LYS A 321 1.40 19.24 40.49
CA LYS A 321 1.48 18.27 41.58
C LYS A 321 2.73 17.40 41.38
N SER A 322 3.58 17.32 42.40
CA SER A 322 4.73 16.40 42.37
C SER A 322 4.23 14.95 42.33
N VAL A 323 4.96 14.09 41.64
CA VAL A 323 4.61 12.69 41.47
C VAL A 323 5.83 11.82 41.72
N VAL A 324 5.66 10.78 42.53
CA VAL A 324 6.69 9.78 42.80
C VAL A 324 6.48 8.60 41.85
N VAL A 325 7.53 8.24 41.09
CA VAL A 325 7.55 7.06 40.21
C VAL A 325 8.84 6.29 40.49
N GLU A 326 8.72 4.99 40.78
CA GLU A 326 9.86 4.10 41.11
C GLU A 326 10.80 4.66 42.20
N GLY A 327 10.23 5.33 43.21
CA GLY A 327 10.99 5.91 44.33
C GLY A 327 11.72 7.23 44.04
N LYS A 328 11.56 7.80 42.84
CA LYS A 328 12.06 9.15 42.50
C LYS A 328 10.92 10.15 42.47
N GLU A 329 11.12 11.29 43.11
CA GLU A 329 10.15 12.39 43.14
C GLU A 329 10.39 13.34 41.97
N TYR A 330 9.34 13.60 41.19
CA TYR A 330 9.36 14.51 40.05
C TYR A 330 8.40 15.67 40.28
N SER A 331 8.76 16.88 39.84
CA SER A 331 7.95 18.10 40.03
C SER A 331 6.68 18.12 39.17
N SER A 332 6.60 17.30 38.12
CA SER A 332 5.43 17.24 37.24
C SER A 332 5.36 15.95 36.41
N ILE A 333 4.15 15.58 35.97
CA ILE A 333 3.93 14.52 34.97
C ILE A 333 4.74 14.79 33.68
N SER A 334 4.95 16.06 33.33
CA SER A 334 5.75 16.43 32.15
C SER A 334 7.24 16.17 32.34
N GLU A 335 7.76 16.33 33.56
CA GLU A 335 9.14 16.00 33.91
C GLU A 335 9.35 14.49 33.88
N VAL A 336 8.41 13.72 34.44
CA VAL A 336 8.41 12.26 34.35
C VAL A 336 8.41 11.81 32.88
N ALA A 337 7.50 12.34 32.05
CA ALA A 337 7.44 11.98 30.64
C ALA A 337 8.77 12.24 29.92
N ARG A 338 9.44 13.38 30.19
CA ARG A 338 10.75 13.70 29.63
C ARG A 338 11.86 12.76 30.12
N ALA A 339 11.87 12.43 31.41
CA ALA A 339 12.85 11.50 31.99
C ALA A 339 12.79 10.11 31.34
N TYR A 340 11.58 9.64 31.00
CA TYR A 340 11.36 8.36 30.32
C TYR A 340 11.30 8.47 28.78
N GLY A 341 11.65 9.63 28.21
CA GLY A 341 11.69 9.83 26.75
C GLY A 341 10.34 9.75 26.04
N LYS A 342 9.23 10.04 26.74
CA LYS A 342 7.86 10.04 26.23
C LYS A 342 7.35 11.46 26.04
N ASP A 343 6.41 11.62 25.10
CA ASP A 343 5.72 12.89 24.89
C ASP A 343 4.75 13.19 26.05
N PRO A 344 4.88 14.33 26.75
CA PRO A 344 4.00 14.69 27.86
C PRO A 344 2.51 14.69 27.51
N LYS A 345 2.17 15.08 26.26
CA LYS A 345 0.78 15.13 25.81
C LYS A 345 0.20 13.72 25.57
N ALA A 346 1.01 12.80 25.06
CA ALA A 346 0.63 11.40 24.94
C ALA A 346 0.37 10.74 26.30
N ILE A 347 1.22 10.97 27.31
CA ILE A 347 1.00 10.48 28.68
C ILE A 347 -0.29 11.07 29.27
N GLN A 348 -0.50 12.37 29.08
CA GLN A 348 -1.69 13.06 29.59
C GLN A 348 -3.00 12.52 28.98
N SER A 349 -3.03 12.27 27.66
CA SER A 349 -4.19 11.64 27.00
C SER A 349 -4.44 10.21 27.49
N GLN A 350 -3.39 9.43 27.76
CA GLN A 350 -3.55 8.08 28.30
C GLN A 350 -4.13 8.05 29.71
N LEU A 351 -3.74 9.00 30.57
CA LEU A 351 -4.29 9.13 31.91
C LEU A 351 -5.78 9.53 31.88
N THR A 352 -6.14 10.45 30.98
CA THR A 352 -7.44 11.15 31.05
C THR A 352 -8.50 10.58 30.11
N ASP A 353 -8.14 10.24 28.87
CA ASP A 353 -9.09 9.69 27.90
C ASP A 353 -9.26 8.17 28.06
N ARG A 354 -8.25 7.49 28.62
CA ARG A 354 -8.21 6.02 28.75
C ARG A 354 -8.20 5.53 30.20
N GLY A 355 -8.17 6.44 31.18
CA GLY A 355 -8.21 6.09 32.61
C GLY A 355 -7.04 5.21 33.09
N ARG A 356 -5.87 5.30 32.44
CA ARG A 356 -4.69 4.49 32.79
C ARG A 356 -3.98 5.05 34.01
N THR A 357 -3.22 4.20 34.70
CA THR A 357 -2.30 4.66 35.76
C THR A 357 -1.05 5.31 35.15
N LEU A 358 -0.32 6.08 35.94
CA LEU A 358 0.93 6.71 35.49
C LEU A 358 1.97 5.65 35.09
N GLU A 359 2.08 4.56 35.85
CA GLU A 359 2.96 3.43 35.56
C GLU A 359 2.60 2.72 34.24
N GLN A 360 1.30 2.57 33.96
CA GLN A 360 0.80 2.03 32.69
C GLN A 360 1.10 2.96 31.51
N ALA A 361 0.93 4.27 31.70
CA ALA A 361 1.19 5.26 30.66
C ALA A 361 2.68 5.33 30.31
N LEU A 362 3.56 5.15 31.31
CA LEU A 362 5.01 5.10 31.13
C LEU A 362 5.50 3.76 30.55
N GLY A 363 4.65 2.72 30.57
CA GLY A 363 4.98 1.38 30.07
C GLY A 363 5.71 0.50 31.08
N LEU A 364 5.66 0.88 32.36
CA LEU A 364 6.19 0.09 33.49
C LEU A 364 5.21 -1.03 33.89
N ASP A 365 3.90 -0.77 33.74
CA ASP A 365 2.85 -1.76 33.93
C ASP A 365 2.15 -2.11 32.60
N LEU A 366 2.32 -3.35 32.17
CA LEU A 366 1.79 -3.89 30.91
C LEU A 366 0.51 -4.71 31.09
N SER A 367 -0.02 -4.80 32.32
CA SER A 367 -1.22 -5.58 32.66
C SER A 367 -2.46 -5.22 31.83
N HIS A 368 -2.55 -3.96 31.39
CA HIS A 368 -3.64 -3.44 30.58
C HIS A 368 -3.61 -3.88 29.09
N LEU A 369 -2.53 -4.52 28.63
CA LEU A 369 -2.38 -4.96 27.24
C LEU A 369 -3.04 -6.34 27.06
N LYS A 370 -4.01 -6.43 26.15
CA LYS A 370 -4.74 -7.66 25.81
C LYS A 370 -3.84 -8.85 25.42
N TYR A 371 -2.63 -8.58 24.93
CA TYR A 371 -1.68 -9.57 24.43
C TYR A 371 -0.41 -9.66 25.28
N ALA A 372 -0.41 -9.10 26.50
CA ALA A 372 0.72 -9.25 27.40
C ALA A 372 0.89 -10.71 27.82
N VAL A 373 2.14 -11.12 27.95
CA VAL A 373 2.54 -12.50 28.29
C VAL A 373 3.48 -12.45 29.47
N THR A 374 3.18 -13.21 30.52
CA THR A 374 4.09 -13.40 31.65
C THR A 374 4.88 -14.69 31.44
N TYR A 375 6.21 -14.59 31.50
CA TYR A 375 7.11 -15.74 31.44
C TYR A 375 8.20 -15.58 32.51
N LYS A 376 8.33 -16.59 33.38
CA LYS A 376 9.28 -16.60 34.51
C LYS A 376 9.27 -15.32 35.36
N GLY A 377 8.08 -14.80 35.67
CA GLY A 377 7.92 -13.60 36.51
C GLY A 377 8.19 -12.26 35.84
N LYS A 378 8.57 -12.24 34.55
CA LYS A 378 8.64 -11.02 33.73
C LYS A 378 7.40 -10.91 32.83
N THR A 379 6.80 -9.73 32.78
CA THR A 379 5.66 -9.45 31.88
C THR A 379 6.16 -8.78 30.61
N TYR A 380 5.86 -9.37 29.47
CA TYR A 380 6.22 -8.89 28.15
C TYR A 380 5.00 -8.29 27.45
N PRO A 381 5.17 -7.23 26.65
CA PRO A 381 4.05 -6.55 26.03
C PRO A 381 3.33 -7.38 24.95
N HIS A 382 4.05 -8.32 24.32
CA HIS A 382 3.57 -9.18 23.23
C HIS A 382 4.57 -10.32 22.99
N ILE A 383 4.11 -11.44 22.39
CA ILE A 383 4.91 -12.63 22.08
C ILE A 383 6.21 -12.32 21.30
N PRO A 384 6.24 -11.41 20.30
CA PRO A 384 7.49 -11.02 19.63
C PRO A 384 8.56 -10.45 20.57
N ALA A 385 8.19 -9.73 21.62
CA ALA A 385 9.15 -9.16 22.57
C ALA A 385 9.81 -10.27 23.40
N LEU A 386 9.02 -11.25 23.85
CA LEU A 386 9.50 -12.46 24.51
C LEU A 386 10.42 -13.27 23.57
N ALA A 387 9.99 -13.46 22.32
CA ALA A 387 10.76 -14.18 21.31
C ALA A 387 12.12 -13.52 21.07
N LYS A 388 12.15 -12.18 21.00
CA LYS A 388 13.38 -11.40 20.80
C LYS A 388 14.35 -11.50 21.99
N GLU A 389 13.86 -11.43 23.23
CA GLU A 389 14.71 -11.55 24.42
C GLU A 389 15.30 -12.95 24.57
N LEU A 390 14.53 -13.99 24.23
CA LEU A 390 14.97 -15.39 24.30
C LEU A 390 15.71 -15.88 23.04
N GLY A 391 15.78 -15.07 21.99
CA GLY A 391 16.44 -15.40 20.72
C GLY A 391 15.70 -16.46 19.88
N PHE A 392 14.38 -16.56 20.03
CA PHE A 392 13.53 -17.45 19.23
C PHE A 392 12.92 -16.71 18.02
N SER A 393 12.62 -17.47 16.96
CA SER A 393 11.81 -16.95 15.85
C SER A 393 10.38 -16.71 16.33
N TYR A 394 9.86 -15.50 16.09
CA TYR A 394 8.47 -15.17 16.37
C TYR A 394 7.50 -16.14 15.68
N ALA A 395 7.75 -16.47 14.41
CA ALA A 395 6.88 -17.36 13.64
C ALA A 395 6.78 -18.75 14.28
N MET A 396 7.88 -19.23 14.85
CA MET A 396 7.94 -20.53 15.52
C MET A 396 7.13 -20.54 16.81
N LEU A 397 7.37 -19.59 17.72
CA LEU A 397 6.60 -19.47 18.97
C LEU A 397 5.11 -19.22 18.69
N HIS A 398 4.80 -18.38 17.70
CA HIS A 398 3.42 -18.11 17.29
C HIS A 398 2.73 -19.37 16.72
N SER A 399 3.43 -20.16 15.90
CA SER A 399 2.91 -21.43 15.38
C SER A 399 2.65 -22.44 16.50
N ARG A 400 3.59 -22.60 17.44
CA ARG A 400 3.44 -23.51 18.59
C ARG A 400 2.26 -23.11 19.49
N ILE A 401 2.10 -21.84 19.81
CA ILE A 401 0.96 -21.32 20.58
C ILE A 401 -0.36 -21.48 19.79
N GLY A 402 -0.34 -21.25 18.47
CA GLY A 402 -1.50 -21.45 17.60
C GLY A 402 -1.95 -22.92 17.49
N ARG A 403 -1.04 -23.87 17.75
CA ARG A 403 -1.32 -25.31 17.85
C ARG A 403 -1.81 -25.73 19.24
N GLY A 404 -2.00 -24.79 20.16
CA GLY A 404 -2.55 -25.03 21.50
C GLY A 404 -1.52 -25.27 22.61
N LEU A 405 -0.22 -25.13 22.33
CA LEU A 405 0.82 -25.28 23.36
C LEU A 405 0.86 -24.06 24.28
N SER A 406 1.15 -24.29 25.56
CA SER A 406 1.47 -23.22 26.49
C SER A 406 2.81 -22.55 26.14
N ILE A 407 3.03 -21.34 26.63
CA ILE A 407 4.23 -20.55 26.32
C ILE A 407 5.49 -21.22 26.91
N GLU A 408 5.34 -21.91 28.03
CA GLU A 408 6.43 -22.62 28.70
C GLU A 408 6.80 -23.89 27.91
N GLU A 409 5.83 -24.72 27.55
CA GLU A 409 6.03 -25.91 26.70
C GLU A 409 6.59 -25.53 25.32
N ALA A 410 6.10 -24.42 24.73
CA ALA A 410 6.58 -23.94 23.44
C ALA A 410 8.05 -23.51 23.47
N ILE A 411 8.57 -23.08 24.62
CA ILE A 411 9.98 -22.71 24.81
C ILE A 411 10.81 -23.97 25.16
N GLU A 412 10.24 -24.92 25.89
CA GLU A 412 10.88 -26.17 26.29
C GLU A 412 11.17 -27.10 25.10
N LEU A 413 10.34 -27.09 24.05
CA LEU A 413 10.55 -27.78 22.77
C LEU A 413 11.78 -27.29 21.98
N GLY A 414 12.58 -26.38 22.52
CA GLY A 414 13.88 -26.00 21.95
C GLY A 414 13.79 -25.24 20.63
N ARG A 415 14.93 -25.14 19.94
CA ARG A 415 15.12 -24.32 18.73
C ARG A 415 14.96 -25.11 17.43
N GLU A 416 14.72 -26.41 17.52
CA GLU A 416 14.50 -27.24 16.35
C GLU A 416 13.17 -26.81 15.72
N GLY A 417 13.29 -26.23 14.53
CA GLY A 417 12.13 -26.00 13.70
C GLY A 417 11.56 -27.37 13.37
N ILE A 418 10.33 -27.63 13.81
CA ILE A 418 9.52 -28.65 13.15
C ILE A 418 9.38 -28.13 11.73
N VAL A 419 10.25 -28.60 10.84
CA VAL A 419 10.17 -28.32 9.41
C VAL A 419 8.77 -28.75 9.05
N SER A 420 7.97 -27.82 8.53
CA SER A 420 6.66 -28.17 8.00
C SER A 420 6.90 -28.88 6.67
N GLU A 421 7.36 -30.13 6.74
CA GLU A 421 7.34 -31.05 5.62
C GLU A 421 5.94 -31.64 5.55
N GLY A 422 5.25 -31.34 4.46
CA GLY A 422 4.00 -31.99 4.10
C GLY A 422 2.73 -31.58 4.87
N ARG A 423 1.60 -32.05 4.31
CA ARG A 423 0.25 -31.92 4.88
C ARG A 423 0.04 -32.87 6.07
N TYR A 424 0.88 -33.90 6.20
CA TYR A 424 0.84 -34.92 7.24
C TYR A 424 2.23 -35.02 7.87
N ASN A 425 2.29 -35.11 9.20
CA ASN A 425 3.52 -35.24 9.98
C ASN A 425 3.34 -36.38 10.98
N GLU A 426 4.40 -37.13 11.27
CA GLU A 426 4.43 -38.21 12.26
C GLU A 426 3.85 -37.79 13.63
N GLU A 427 4.11 -36.56 14.10
CA GLU A 427 3.53 -36.05 15.35
C GLU A 427 2.01 -35.82 15.25
N ILE A 428 1.49 -35.49 14.06
CA ILE A 428 0.05 -35.28 13.84
C ILE A 428 -0.65 -36.64 13.78
N LEU A 429 -0.07 -37.59 13.05
CA LEU A 429 -0.63 -38.93 12.89
C LEU A 429 -0.53 -39.76 14.18
N SER A 430 0.49 -39.55 15.02
CA SER A 430 0.59 -40.20 16.34
C SER A 430 -0.37 -39.62 17.39
N ARG A 431 -0.77 -38.35 17.25
CA ARG A 431 -1.71 -37.68 18.18
C ARG A 431 -3.17 -37.87 17.81
N ASP A 432 -3.48 -38.14 16.55
CA ASP A 432 -4.85 -38.32 16.05
C ASP A 432 -5.03 -39.70 15.41
N PRO A 433 -5.37 -40.74 16.21
CA PRO A 433 -5.54 -42.11 15.73
C PRO A 433 -6.65 -42.23 14.68
N GLU A 434 -7.69 -41.40 14.75
CA GLU A 434 -8.79 -41.43 13.77
C GLU A 434 -8.34 -40.94 12.40
N LEU A 435 -7.45 -39.94 12.36
CA LEU A 435 -6.85 -39.46 11.11
C LEU A 435 -5.87 -40.50 10.53
N ALA A 436 -5.07 -41.12 11.38
CA ALA A 436 -4.09 -42.14 11.01
C ALA A 436 -4.72 -43.40 10.39
N SER A 437 -5.90 -43.79 10.85
CA SER A 437 -6.65 -44.95 10.35
C SER A 437 -7.47 -44.69 9.08
N ARG A 438 -7.44 -43.48 8.50
CA ARG A 438 -8.18 -43.20 7.27
C ARG A 438 -7.57 -43.91 6.07
N ASP A 439 -8.42 -44.37 5.16
CA ASP A 439 -7.99 -44.93 3.89
C ASP A 439 -7.32 -43.85 3.04
N ALA A 440 -6.12 -44.17 2.55
CA ALA A 440 -5.32 -43.31 1.70
C ALA A 440 -4.70 -44.14 0.56
N THR A 441 -4.34 -43.44 -0.52
CA THR A 441 -3.63 -44.02 -1.65
C THR A 441 -2.29 -43.30 -1.81
N LEU A 442 -1.20 -44.05 -1.72
CA LEU A 442 0.11 -43.62 -2.19
C LEU A 442 0.16 -43.88 -3.70
N TYR A 443 0.54 -42.88 -4.48
CA TYR A 443 0.68 -43.00 -5.92
C TYR A 443 2.11 -42.70 -6.36
N PHE A 444 2.53 -43.41 -7.40
CA PHE A 444 3.75 -43.17 -8.14
C PHE A 444 3.38 -42.91 -9.60
N VAL A 445 3.70 -41.71 -10.08
CA VAL A 445 3.29 -41.24 -11.41
C VAL A 445 4.49 -40.71 -12.17
N SER A 446 4.48 -40.86 -13.49
CA SER A 446 5.41 -40.19 -14.38
C SER A 446 4.77 -38.93 -14.99
N LEU A 447 5.55 -37.86 -15.05
CA LEU A 447 5.16 -36.52 -15.49
C LEU A 447 6.06 -36.10 -16.64
N ILE A 448 5.49 -35.53 -17.69
CA ILE A 448 6.26 -34.95 -18.79
C ILE A 448 6.22 -33.43 -18.65
N PHE A 449 7.38 -32.82 -18.41
CA PHE A 449 7.52 -31.37 -18.31
C PHE A 449 8.58 -30.88 -19.29
N GLU A 450 8.22 -29.95 -20.17
CA GLU A 450 9.12 -29.37 -21.20
C GLU A 450 9.91 -30.42 -22.03
N GLY A 451 9.32 -31.60 -22.25
CA GLY A 451 9.94 -32.69 -23.02
C GLY A 451 10.92 -33.58 -22.23
N LYS A 452 11.05 -33.37 -20.91
CA LYS A 452 11.76 -34.26 -19.99
C LYS A 452 10.77 -35.06 -19.15
N LEU A 453 11.17 -36.28 -18.78
CA LEU A 453 10.38 -37.19 -17.96
C LEU A 453 10.82 -37.09 -16.50
N PHE A 454 9.87 -36.86 -15.61
CA PHE A 454 10.04 -36.81 -14.15
C PHE A 454 9.13 -37.83 -13.48
N TYR A 455 9.47 -38.24 -12.26
CA TYR A 455 8.64 -39.16 -11.47
C TYR A 455 8.25 -38.50 -10.16
N LYS A 456 6.97 -38.59 -9.78
CA LYS A 456 6.45 -38.03 -8.53
C LYS A 456 5.83 -39.13 -7.66
N VAL A 457 6.13 -39.07 -6.38
CA VAL A 457 5.48 -39.87 -5.33
C VAL A 457 4.58 -38.94 -4.52
N GLY A 458 3.43 -39.43 -4.07
CA GLY A 458 2.60 -38.65 -3.15
C GLY A 458 1.44 -39.43 -2.54
N ILE A 459 0.87 -38.89 -1.47
CA ILE A 459 -0.29 -39.48 -0.79
C ILE A 459 -1.55 -38.65 -1.03
N THR A 460 -2.67 -39.33 -1.27
CA THR A 460 -3.99 -38.71 -1.39
C THR A 460 -5.05 -39.51 -0.64
N THR A 461 -6.01 -38.80 -0.04
CA THR A 461 -7.25 -39.38 0.52
C THR A 461 -8.44 -39.25 -0.44
N ARG A 462 -8.20 -38.66 -1.63
CA ARG A 462 -9.12 -38.59 -2.78
C ARG A 462 -8.55 -39.43 -3.93
N SER A 463 -9.21 -39.46 -5.09
CA SER A 463 -8.62 -40.12 -6.26
C SER A 463 -7.36 -39.39 -6.76
N VAL A 464 -6.48 -40.11 -7.46
CA VAL A 464 -5.23 -39.57 -8.00
C VAL A 464 -5.53 -38.58 -9.13
N GLU A 465 -6.57 -38.85 -9.91
CA GLU A 465 -7.05 -38.05 -11.03
C GLU A 465 -7.58 -36.68 -10.58
N GLU A 466 -8.33 -36.62 -9.47
CA GLU A 466 -8.80 -35.34 -8.90
C GLU A 466 -7.63 -34.50 -8.35
N ARG A 467 -6.55 -35.14 -7.89
CA ARG A 467 -5.40 -34.44 -7.30
C ARG A 467 -4.49 -33.84 -8.37
N LEU A 468 -4.36 -34.50 -9.52
CA LEU A 468 -3.44 -34.16 -10.61
C LEU A 468 -4.15 -33.66 -11.88
N GLU A 469 -5.41 -33.19 -11.77
CA GLU A 469 -6.27 -32.75 -12.89
C GLU A 469 -5.61 -31.70 -13.83
N ASN A 470 -4.63 -30.95 -13.33
CA ASN A 470 -3.94 -29.90 -14.10
C ASN A 470 -2.62 -30.34 -14.75
N PHE A 471 -2.23 -31.62 -14.63
CA PHE A 471 -0.96 -32.14 -15.14
C PHE A 471 -1.18 -33.32 -16.09
N ASP A 472 -0.36 -33.43 -17.14
CA ASP A 472 -0.30 -34.63 -17.96
C ASP A 472 0.54 -35.70 -17.23
N PHE A 473 -0.11 -36.73 -16.71
CA PHE A 473 0.53 -37.79 -15.92
C PHE A 473 0.17 -39.19 -16.43
N VAL A 474 1.08 -40.14 -16.21
CA VAL A 474 0.83 -41.58 -16.37
C VAL A 474 1.01 -42.24 -15.02
N VAL A 475 0.01 -43.03 -14.60
CA VAL A 475 0.09 -43.79 -13.35
C VAL A 475 0.99 -45.00 -13.56
N GLU A 476 2.09 -45.05 -12.81
CA GLU A 476 3.04 -46.16 -12.86
C GLU A 476 2.63 -47.24 -11.85
N GLU A 477 2.37 -46.84 -10.60
CA GLU A 477 1.93 -47.75 -9.53
C GLU A 477 1.08 -47.02 -8.49
N THR A 478 0.19 -47.76 -7.81
CA THR A 478 -0.62 -47.24 -6.70
C THR A 478 -0.71 -48.24 -5.56
N TYR A 479 -0.63 -47.74 -4.33
CA TYR A 479 -0.78 -48.54 -3.11
C TYR A 479 -1.86 -47.96 -2.20
N GLN A 480 -2.84 -48.78 -1.84
CA GLN A 480 -3.93 -48.40 -0.94
C GLN A 480 -3.69 -48.99 0.45
N SER A 481 -3.67 -48.13 1.47
CA SER A 481 -3.52 -48.54 2.87
C SER A 481 -4.03 -47.45 3.81
N THR A 482 -3.78 -47.61 5.10
CA THR A 482 -4.02 -46.54 6.07
C THR A 482 -3.09 -45.36 5.80
N LEU A 483 -3.56 -44.15 6.10
CA LEU A 483 -2.79 -42.92 5.92
C LEU A 483 -1.44 -42.98 6.64
N TYR A 484 -1.37 -43.62 7.80
CA TYR A 484 -0.13 -43.83 8.54
C TYR A 484 0.87 -44.73 7.78
N ASN A 485 0.40 -45.86 7.24
CA ASN A 485 1.26 -46.77 6.49
C ASN A 485 1.71 -46.16 5.16
N CYS A 486 0.83 -45.44 4.46
CA CYS A 486 1.19 -44.69 3.26
C CYS A 486 2.25 -43.62 3.56
N TYR A 487 2.12 -42.89 4.67
CA TYR A 487 3.08 -41.88 5.11
C TYR A 487 4.45 -42.50 5.44
N LYS A 488 4.46 -43.59 6.21
CA LYS A 488 5.71 -44.28 6.55
C LYS A 488 6.44 -44.78 5.28
N MET A 489 5.71 -45.35 4.34
CA MET A 489 6.28 -45.86 3.10
C MET A 489 6.79 -44.74 2.17
N GLU A 490 6.09 -43.60 2.10
CA GLU A 490 6.56 -42.41 1.39
C GLU A 490 7.89 -41.90 1.97
N GLN A 491 8.02 -41.84 3.29
CA GLN A 491 9.25 -41.40 3.97
C GLN A 491 10.42 -42.38 3.74
N GLU A 492 10.16 -43.69 3.76
CA GLU A 492 11.18 -44.70 3.43
C GLU A 492 11.67 -44.57 1.98
N LEU A 493 10.76 -44.35 1.03
CA LEU A 493 11.07 -44.11 -0.37
C LEU A 493 11.86 -42.81 -0.58
N LEU A 494 11.47 -41.71 0.08
CA LEU A 494 12.19 -40.44 0.02
C LEU A 494 13.61 -40.57 0.58
N ASN A 495 13.80 -41.33 1.66
CA ASN A 495 15.12 -41.57 2.24
C ASN A 495 16.01 -42.41 1.31
N LEU A 496 15.47 -43.51 0.75
CA LEU A 496 16.21 -44.42 -0.13
C LEU A 496 16.62 -43.76 -1.45
N PHE A 497 15.78 -42.90 -2.01
CA PHE A 497 16.00 -42.24 -3.30
C PHE A 497 16.34 -40.75 -3.18
N SER A 498 16.74 -40.29 -1.99
CA SER A 498 17.06 -38.89 -1.70
C SER A 498 18.11 -38.28 -2.63
N GLU A 499 19.06 -39.09 -3.11
CA GLU A 499 20.12 -38.68 -4.05
C GLU A 499 19.60 -38.37 -5.47
N TYR A 500 18.39 -38.83 -5.82
CA TYR A 500 17.79 -38.67 -7.14
C TYR A 500 16.71 -37.57 -7.18
N ILE A 501 16.54 -36.81 -6.09
CA ILE A 501 15.59 -35.69 -6.03
C ILE A 501 16.06 -34.59 -6.98
N THR A 502 15.14 -34.11 -7.82
CA THR A 502 15.41 -33.09 -8.84
C THR A 502 15.83 -31.76 -8.22
N THR A 503 16.88 -31.14 -8.79
CA THR A 503 17.32 -29.76 -8.48
C THR A 503 16.92 -28.74 -9.56
N ASP A 504 16.20 -29.20 -10.60
CA ASP A 504 15.76 -28.38 -11.73
C ASP A 504 14.68 -27.37 -11.29
N SER A 505 14.99 -26.08 -11.44
CA SER A 505 14.10 -24.97 -11.07
C SER A 505 12.81 -24.90 -11.89
N SER A 506 12.74 -25.57 -13.03
CA SER A 506 11.53 -25.64 -13.88
C SER A 506 10.34 -26.32 -13.18
N VAL A 507 10.62 -27.19 -12.20
CA VAL A 507 9.60 -27.96 -11.47
C VAL A 507 9.23 -27.30 -10.13
N SER A 508 9.79 -26.13 -9.82
CA SER A 508 9.56 -25.42 -8.54
C SER A 508 8.11 -24.92 -8.34
N ASP A 509 7.34 -24.79 -9.42
CA ASP A 509 5.93 -24.44 -9.38
C ASP A 509 5.01 -25.64 -9.10
N VAL A 510 5.54 -26.87 -9.07
CA VAL A 510 4.79 -28.09 -8.73
C VAL A 510 4.73 -28.26 -7.21
N GLU A 511 3.53 -28.43 -6.67
CA GLU A 511 3.30 -28.67 -5.24
C GLU A 511 4.01 -29.97 -4.80
N GLY A 512 4.86 -29.88 -3.78
CA GLY A 512 5.68 -31.01 -3.31
C GLY A 512 6.89 -31.29 -4.21
N TYR A 513 7.67 -30.26 -4.55
CA TYR A 513 8.89 -30.37 -5.38
C TYR A 513 9.94 -31.31 -4.77
N THR A 514 9.94 -31.50 -3.44
CA THR A 514 10.81 -32.42 -2.70
C THR A 514 10.47 -33.88 -2.93
N GLU A 515 9.34 -34.17 -3.59
CA GLU A 515 8.82 -35.52 -3.87
C GLU A 515 8.93 -35.89 -5.36
N ILE A 516 9.81 -35.18 -6.10
CA ILE A 516 10.01 -35.35 -7.54
C ILE A 516 11.43 -35.83 -7.81
N PHE A 517 11.54 -36.90 -8.60
CA PHE A 517 12.78 -37.62 -8.87
C PHE A 517 13.11 -37.66 -10.37
N GLU A 518 14.40 -37.65 -10.65
CA GLU A 518 14.98 -38.00 -11.96
C GLU A 518 15.51 -39.43 -11.92
N LEU A 519 14.66 -40.39 -12.30
CA LEU A 519 14.99 -41.81 -12.25
C LEU A 519 15.32 -42.37 -13.64
N THR A 520 16.33 -43.22 -13.71
CA THR A 520 16.60 -44.04 -14.91
C THR A 520 15.60 -45.20 -15.00
N PRO A 521 15.36 -45.78 -16.18
CA PRO A 521 14.41 -46.89 -16.34
C PRO A 521 14.69 -48.11 -15.43
N ASP A 522 15.97 -48.36 -15.12
CA ASP A 522 16.36 -49.44 -14.19
C ASP A 522 15.97 -49.10 -12.73
N LEU A 523 16.20 -47.86 -12.31
CA LEU A 523 15.81 -47.40 -10.96
C LEU A 523 14.28 -47.31 -10.78
N VAL A 524 13.54 -47.02 -11.84
CA VAL A 524 12.07 -47.06 -11.83
C VAL A 524 11.59 -48.48 -11.55
N LYS A 525 12.25 -49.49 -12.11
CA LYS A 525 11.92 -50.90 -11.84
C LYS A 525 12.20 -51.26 -10.39
N ASP A 526 13.36 -50.87 -9.87
CA ASP A 526 13.71 -51.09 -8.45
C ASP A 526 12.73 -50.39 -7.50
N PHE A 527 12.26 -49.19 -7.87
CA PHE A 527 11.24 -48.45 -7.12
C PHE A 527 9.89 -49.18 -7.08
N ARG A 528 9.45 -49.74 -8.21
CA ARG A 528 8.21 -50.55 -8.28
C ARG A 528 8.36 -51.86 -7.51
N ASP A 529 9.50 -52.52 -7.64
CA ASP A 529 9.77 -53.78 -6.94
C ASP A 529 9.79 -53.57 -5.41
N PHE A 530 10.32 -52.43 -4.93
CA PHE A 530 10.27 -52.05 -3.52
C PHE A 530 8.84 -51.81 -3.04
N MET A 531 8.05 -51.00 -3.75
CA MET A 531 6.63 -50.78 -3.41
C MET A 531 5.88 -52.12 -3.31
N ASN A 532 6.11 -53.03 -4.26
CA ASN A 532 5.46 -54.34 -4.29
C ASN A 532 5.97 -55.32 -3.21
N LEU A 533 7.23 -55.24 -2.78
CA LEU A 533 7.77 -56.06 -1.69
C LEU A 533 7.16 -55.65 -0.34
N THR A 534 7.12 -54.35 -0.07
CA THR A 534 6.59 -53.78 1.17
C THR A 534 5.07 -53.98 1.28
N VAL A 535 4.35 -54.05 0.15
CA VAL A 535 2.93 -54.48 0.12
C VAL A 535 2.76 -55.90 0.67
N LYS A 536 3.62 -56.84 0.24
CA LYS A 536 3.51 -58.25 0.65
C LYS A 536 3.80 -58.45 2.14
N GLU A 537 4.81 -57.77 2.67
CA GLU A 537 5.16 -57.84 4.10
C GLU A 537 4.09 -57.27 5.04
N ASN A 538 3.28 -56.31 4.55
CA ASN A 538 2.17 -55.72 5.32
C ASN A 538 0.84 -56.47 5.15
N SER A 539 0.72 -57.38 4.18
CA SER A 539 -0.45 -58.26 4.01
C SER A 539 -0.34 -59.59 4.76
N ASP A 540 0.87 -59.97 5.19
CA ASP A 540 1.16 -61.19 5.96
C ASP A 540 1.26 -60.95 7.49
N ASN A 541 1.07 -59.71 7.95
CA ASN A 541 0.91 -59.30 9.36
C ASN A 541 -0.52 -58.82 9.61
#